data_AF-A0A3A5W618-F1
#
_entry.id   AF-A0A3A5W618-F1
#
_cell.length_a   1.000
_cell.length_b   1.000
_cell.length_c   1.000
_cell.angle_alpha   90.00
_cell.angle_beta   90.00
_cell.angle_gamma   90.00
#
_symmetry.space_group_name_H-M   'P 1'
#
loop_
_entity.id
_entity.type
_entity.pdbx_description
1 polymer ?
#
loop_
_entity_poly.entity_id
_entity_poly.type
_entity_poly.pdbx_seq_one_letter_code
_entity_poly.pdbx_strand_id
1 'polypeptide(L)'
;MVRDTTMKPMSVEAPPLVELDPLSLGEEAMKEPSSVNTTKEFNIVIGTTFAVCLVFLMLSAVFNEAFISQFTGDGEDLGVRVPVWERYTLPYETSGDFGVALEVGPYEIMPTENEWNSTHSFVEYTLPLEEGGAAPNGLISLAVWRPIVPEGTLVPVIAESGPYFQEASVETPSIEVPGSWLGQMFIDQILPHGYAFAQISVSGTGRSNHCMDL
;
A
#
# COMPACT_ATOMS: atom_id res chain seq x y z
N MET A 1 65.39 57.57 -47.35
CA MET A 1 64.81 56.71 -48.42
C MET A 1 63.45 57.31 -48.77
N VAL A 2 63.43 58.41 -49.52
CA VAL A 2 63.12 58.46 -50.96
C VAL A 2 61.88 57.62 -51.28
N ARG A 3 60.73 58.27 -51.46
CA ARG A 3 60.11 58.42 -52.78
C ARG A 3 58.96 59.42 -52.74
N ASP A 4 59.16 60.43 -53.57
CA ASP A 4 58.22 61.34 -54.17
C ASP A 4 57.11 60.59 -54.92
N THR A 5 55.88 61.06 -54.80
CA THR A 5 54.80 60.74 -55.74
C THR A 5 53.84 61.91 -55.80
N THR A 6 54.18 62.85 -56.67
CA THR A 6 53.29 63.84 -57.27
C THR A 6 51.95 63.23 -57.73
N MET A 7 50.83 63.72 -57.19
CA MET A 7 49.50 63.51 -57.77
C MET A 7 49.08 64.72 -58.61
N LYS A 8 48.69 64.41 -59.85
CA LYS A 8 48.24 65.30 -60.93
C LYS A 8 46.83 65.86 -60.60
N PRO A 9 46.52 67.14 -60.88
CA PRO A 9 45.17 67.66 -60.66
C PRO A 9 44.21 67.09 -61.71
N MET A 10 43.14 66.45 -61.23
CA MET A 10 42.03 65.99 -62.06
C MET A 10 40.95 67.08 -62.05
N SER A 11 40.76 67.76 -63.17
CA SER A 11 39.63 68.66 -63.39
C SER A 11 38.37 67.80 -63.48
N VAL A 12 37.44 67.98 -62.55
CA VAL A 12 36.10 67.39 -62.62
C VAL A 12 35.11 68.53 -62.54
N GLU A 13 34.44 68.72 -63.66
CA GLU A 13 33.40 69.70 -63.93
C GLU A 13 32.18 69.42 -63.05
N ALA A 14 31.62 70.46 -62.44
CA ALA A 14 30.44 70.32 -61.59
C ALA A 14 29.21 69.95 -62.45
N PRO A 15 28.48 68.86 -62.14
CA PRO A 15 27.20 68.59 -62.78
C PRO A 15 26.17 69.66 -62.36
N PRO A 16 25.17 69.97 -63.21
CA PRO A 16 24.22 71.04 -62.97
C PRO A 16 23.31 70.72 -61.77
N LEU A 17 22.86 71.76 -61.08
CA LEU A 17 21.86 71.65 -60.02
C LEU A 17 20.55 71.10 -60.62
N VAL A 18 20.14 69.93 -60.15
CA VAL A 18 18.80 69.39 -60.41
C VAL A 18 17.84 70.10 -59.45
N GLU A 19 16.91 70.90 -59.99
CA GLU A 19 15.74 71.38 -59.26
C GLU A 19 14.92 70.17 -58.80
N LEU A 20 14.83 69.96 -57.49
CA LEU A 20 13.93 68.97 -56.91
C LEU A 20 12.54 69.58 -56.82
N ASP A 21 11.62 69.05 -57.63
CA ASP A 21 10.20 69.35 -57.61
C ASP A 21 9.61 69.01 -56.22
N PRO A 22 9.05 69.99 -55.47
CA PRO A 22 8.51 69.76 -54.14
C PRO A 22 7.24 68.87 -54.13
N LEU A 23 6.72 68.47 -55.30
CA LEU A 23 5.53 67.62 -55.41
C LEU A 23 5.80 66.11 -55.27
N SER A 24 7.05 65.64 -55.27
CA SER A 24 7.35 64.20 -55.04
C SER A 24 7.34 63.81 -53.55
N LEU A 25 7.31 64.78 -52.63
CA LEU A 25 7.34 64.53 -51.18
C LEU A 25 5.93 64.51 -50.56
N GLY A 26 4.88 64.42 -51.39
CA GLY A 26 3.49 64.50 -50.95
C GLY A 26 2.73 63.16 -50.89
N GLU A 27 3.29 62.06 -51.40
CA GLU A 27 2.48 60.85 -51.66
C GLU A 27 2.77 59.65 -50.74
N GLU A 28 3.82 59.68 -49.91
CA GLU A 28 4.18 58.55 -49.03
C GLU A 28 3.92 58.81 -47.53
N ALA A 29 3.45 59.99 -47.11
CA ALA A 29 3.42 60.37 -45.69
C ALA A 29 2.03 60.73 -45.12
N MET A 30 0.94 60.18 -45.66
CA MET A 30 -0.35 60.23 -44.96
C MET A 30 -1.18 58.97 -45.20
N LYS A 31 -0.70 57.84 -44.68
CA LYS A 31 -1.58 56.71 -44.36
C LYS A 31 -2.14 56.98 -42.97
N GLU A 32 -3.42 57.35 -42.91
CA GLU A 32 -4.12 57.46 -41.63
C GLU A 32 -3.94 56.18 -40.82
N PRO A 33 -3.77 56.26 -39.48
CA PRO A 33 -3.77 55.07 -38.66
C PRO A 33 -5.13 54.41 -38.83
N SER A 34 -5.15 53.22 -39.43
CA SER A 34 -6.34 52.38 -39.43
C SER A 34 -6.80 52.28 -37.99
N SER A 35 -7.99 52.81 -37.68
CA SER A 35 -8.59 52.74 -36.36
C SER A 35 -8.82 51.25 -36.05
N VAL A 36 -7.81 50.62 -35.46
CA VAL A 36 -7.96 49.29 -34.86
C VAL A 36 -9.07 49.47 -33.85
N ASN A 37 -10.16 48.75 -34.05
CA ASN A 37 -11.32 48.86 -33.20
C ASN A 37 -10.96 48.13 -31.90
N THR A 38 -10.23 48.80 -31.01
CA THR A 38 -9.60 48.24 -29.80
C THR A 38 -10.57 47.42 -28.97
N THR A 39 -11.84 47.81 -28.96
CA THR A 39 -12.93 47.09 -28.30
C THR A 39 -13.23 45.72 -28.92
N LYS A 40 -13.13 45.59 -30.26
CA LYS A 40 -13.32 44.30 -30.96
C LYS A 40 -12.16 43.35 -30.68
N GLU A 41 -10.92 43.84 -30.78
CA GLU A 41 -9.73 43.05 -30.46
C GLU A 41 -9.73 42.61 -28.99
N PHE A 42 -10.08 43.50 -28.07
CA PHE A 42 -10.19 43.18 -26.65
C PHE A 42 -11.26 42.12 -26.34
N ASN A 43 -12.44 42.22 -26.96
CA ASN A 43 -13.50 41.21 -26.81
C ASN A 43 -13.10 39.85 -27.39
N ILE A 44 -12.33 39.83 -28.48
CA ILE A 44 -11.77 38.60 -29.05
C ILE A 44 -10.74 37.99 -28.10
N VAL A 45 -9.86 38.79 -27.49
CA VAL A 45 -8.86 38.32 -26.52
C VAL A 45 -9.52 37.74 -25.27
N ILE A 46 -10.56 38.38 -24.73
CA ILE A 46 -11.30 37.83 -23.57
C ILE A 46 -12.03 36.54 -23.95
N GLY A 47 -12.73 36.52 -25.09
CA GLY A 47 -13.46 35.33 -25.54
C GLY A 47 -12.54 34.14 -25.80
N THR A 48 -11.38 34.38 -26.41
CA THR A 48 -10.37 33.34 -26.65
C THR A 48 -9.73 32.86 -25.35
N THR A 49 -9.40 33.75 -24.42
CA THR A 49 -8.87 33.37 -23.10
C THR A 49 -9.88 32.49 -22.34
N PHE A 50 -11.16 32.87 -22.35
CA PHE A 50 -12.21 32.11 -21.69
C PHE A 50 -12.40 30.72 -22.34
N ALA A 51 -12.40 30.64 -23.66
CA ALA A 51 -12.50 29.38 -24.40
C ALA A 51 -11.29 28.46 -24.11
N VAL A 52 -10.07 29.01 -24.10
CA VAL A 52 -8.85 28.26 -23.75
C VAL A 52 -8.92 27.74 -22.32
N CYS A 53 -9.31 28.58 -21.36
CA CYS A 53 -9.50 28.14 -19.97
C CYS A 53 -10.53 27.02 -19.87
N LEU A 54 -11.66 27.11 -20.58
CA LEU A 54 -12.70 26.09 -20.55
C LEU A 54 -12.22 24.76 -21.15
N VAL A 55 -11.44 24.80 -22.23
CA VAL A 55 -10.79 23.62 -22.80
C VAL A 55 -9.84 22.98 -21.80
N PHE A 56 -8.97 23.77 -21.13
CA PHE A 56 -8.08 23.24 -20.10
C PHE A 56 -8.82 22.67 -18.89
N LEU A 57 -9.95 23.27 -18.49
CA LEU A 57 -10.78 22.74 -17.41
C LEU A 57 -11.46 21.41 -17.80
N MET A 58 -11.96 21.31 -19.03
CA MET A 58 -12.54 20.06 -19.55
C MET A 58 -11.48 18.97 -19.71
N LEU A 59 -10.30 19.32 -20.21
CA LEU A 59 -9.15 18.41 -20.25
C LEU A 59 -8.77 17.98 -18.83
N SER A 60 -8.67 18.89 -17.87
CA SER A 60 -8.37 18.54 -16.48
C SER A 60 -9.43 17.60 -15.87
N ALA A 61 -10.72 17.76 -16.22
CA ALA A 61 -11.78 16.90 -15.72
C ALA A 61 -11.75 15.49 -16.34
N VAL A 62 -11.44 15.38 -17.63
CA VAL A 62 -11.39 14.10 -18.36
C VAL A 62 -10.08 13.34 -18.11
N PHE A 63 -8.96 14.07 -18.01
CA PHE A 63 -7.63 13.52 -17.75
C PHE A 63 -7.32 13.40 -16.25
N ASN A 64 -8.26 13.72 -15.35
CA ASN A 64 -8.05 13.60 -13.91
C ASN A 64 -7.66 12.18 -13.52
N GLU A 65 -8.36 11.15 -14.00
CA GLU A 65 -8.04 9.76 -13.66
C GLU A 65 -6.67 9.31 -14.18
N ALA A 66 -6.31 9.72 -15.40
CA ALA A 66 -5.00 9.39 -16.00
C ALA A 66 -3.83 10.18 -15.38
N PHE A 67 -4.08 11.41 -14.92
CA PHE A 67 -3.10 12.23 -14.21
C PHE A 67 -2.93 11.74 -12.78
N ILE A 68 -4.03 11.44 -12.08
CA ILE A 68 -3.99 10.81 -10.76
C ILE A 68 -3.27 9.48 -10.85
N SER A 69 -3.58 8.59 -11.80
CA SER A 69 -2.89 7.31 -11.94
C SER A 69 -1.40 7.41 -12.26
N GLN A 70 -0.93 8.53 -12.85
CA GLN A 70 0.49 8.80 -13.10
C GLN A 70 1.20 9.38 -11.87
N PHE A 71 0.51 10.17 -11.03
CA PHE A 71 1.04 10.74 -9.78
C PHE A 71 0.86 9.84 -8.56
N THR A 72 -0.12 8.94 -8.61
CA THR A 72 -0.22 7.73 -7.76
C THR A 72 0.41 6.51 -8.44
N GLY A 73 1.06 6.72 -9.58
CA GLY A 73 1.95 5.75 -10.20
C GLY A 73 3.12 5.56 -9.26
N ASP A 74 3.26 4.33 -8.80
CA ASP A 74 4.15 3.91 -7.71
C ASP A 74 3.64 4.37 -6.32
N GLY A 75 2.41 3.96 -5.99
CA GLY A 75 2.28 3.19 -4.76
C GLY A 75 3.16 1.95 -4.91
N GLU A 76 4.48 2.13 -4.75
CA GLU A 76 5.40 1.03 -4.65
C GLU A 76 4.77 0.06 -3.66
N ASP A 77 4.74 -1.22 -4.04
CA ASP A 77 4.63 -2.36 -3.14
C ASP A 77 5.85 -2.39 -2.20
N LEU A 78 6.11 -1.26 -1.54
CA LEU A 78 6.76 -1.22 -0.25
C LEU A 78 5.71 -1.82 0.67
N GLY A 79 6.06 -2.87 1.41
CA GLY A 79 5.19 -3.53 2.41
C GLY A 79 4.74 -2.64 3.58
N VAL A 80 4.43 -1.39 3.31
CA VAL A 80 3.80 -0.39 4.14
C VAL A 80 2.34 -0.77 4.25
N ARG A 81 2.04 -1.46 5.34
CA ARG A 81 0.67 -1.69 5.82
C ARG A 81 -0.20 -0.45 5.59
N VAL A 82 -1.42 -0.66 5.09
CA VAL A 82 -2.44 0.39 4.93
C VAL A 82 -2.46 1.29 6.18
N PRO A 83 -2.34 2.62 6.02
CA PRO A 83 -2.27 3.52 7.15
C PRO A 83 -3.55 3.43 7.98
N VAL A 84 -3.43 3.65 9.29
CA VAL A 84 -4.52 3.37 10.25
C VAL A 84 -5.84 4.05 9.88
N TRP A 85 -5.76 5.29 9.38
CA TRP A 85 -6.94 6.06 8.98
C TRP A 85 -7.57 5.61 7.65
N GLU A 86 -6.90 4.79 6.84
CA GLU A 86 -7.48 4.20 5.61
C GLU A 86 -7.95 2.76 5.82
N ARG A 87 -7.56 2.10 6.93
CA ARG A 87 -7.95 0.70 7.18
C ARG A 87 -9.45 0.46 7.19
N TYR A 88 -10.25 1.47 7.54
CA TYR A 88 -11.72 1.33 7.54
C TYR A 88 -12.32 1.11 6.14
N THR A 89 -11.58 1.44 5.06
CA THR A 89 -12.05 1.24 3.69
C THR A 89 -11.78 -0.17 3.17
N LEU A 90 -11.10 -1.02 3.96
CA LEU A 90 -10.78 -2.38 3.57
C LEU A 90 -12.01 -3.29 3.66
N PRO A 91 -12.10 -4.32 2.80
CA PRO A 91 -13.28 -5.18 2.71
C PRO A 91 -13.26 -6.26 3.81
N TYR A 92 -13.31 -5.86 5.08
CA TYR A 92 -13.38 -6.81 6.18
C TYR A 92 -14.68 -7.60 6.14
N GLU A 93 -14.57 -8.93 6.28
CA GLU A 93 -15.73 -9.76 6.54
C GLU A 93 -16.07 -9.74 8.04
N THR A 94 -17.32 -9.39 8.36
CA THR A 94 -17.80 -9.31 9.75
C THR A 94 -19.09 -10.11 9.99
N SER A 95 -19.47 -10.97 9.03
CA SER A 95 -20.70 -11.78 9.11
C SER A 95 -20.53 -13.11 9.84
N GLY A 96 -19.30 -13.61 9.94
CA GLY A 96 -18.99 -14.90 10.56
C GLY A 96 -18.83 -14.84 12.08
N ASP A 97 -18.51 -16.00 12.66
CA ASP A 97 -18.30 -16.15 14.10
C ASP A 97 -17.01 -15.47 14.58
N PHE A 98 -16.01 -15.37 13.70
CA PHE A 98 -14.71 -14.76 13.99
C PHE A 98 -14.22 -13.92 12.82
N GLY A 99 -13.21 -13.08 13.09
CA GLY A 99 -12.62 -12.19 12.08
C GLY A 99 -11.84 -12.98 11.03
N VAL A 100 -11.98 -12.58 9.77
CA VAL A 100 -11.30 -13.20 8.61
C VAL A 100 -10.14 -12.31 8.16
N ALA A 101 -8.99 -12.93 7.88
CA ALA A 101 -7.84 -12.22 7.34
C ALA A 101 -8.16 -11.74 5.91
N LEU A 102 -7.71 -10.53 5.56
CA LEU A 102 -7.96 -9.95 4.22
C LEU A 102 -7.26 -10.72 3.09
N GLU A 103 -6.18 -11.41 3.43
CA GLU A 103 -5.37 -12.21 2.52
C GLU A 103 -5.22 -13.60 3.11
N VAL A 104 -5.25 -14.62 2.26
CA VAL A 104 -4.96 -16.00 2.68
C VAL A 104 -3.47 -16.24 2.56
N GLY A 105 -2.85 -16.73 3.63
CA GLY A 105 -1.43 -17.08 3.61
C GLY A 105 -1.13 -18.30 2.73
N PRO A 106 0.14 -18.49 2.31
CA PRO A 106 0.52 -19.49 1.31
C PRO A 106 0.62 -20.92 1.86
N TYR A 107 0.52 -21.11 3.17
CA TYR A 107 0.71 -22.42 3.80
C TYR A 107 -0.62 -23.13 4.03
N GLU A 108 -0.62 -24.44 3.81
CA GLU A 108 -1.73 -25.31 4.19
C GLU A 108 -1.46 -25.98 5.53
N ILE A 109 -2.52 -26.42 6.18
CA ILE A 109 -2.43 -27.24 7.38
C ILE A 109 -1.81 -28.60 7.09
N MET A 110 -0.91 -29.04 7.95
CA MET A 110 -0.26 -30.35 7.86
C MET A 110 -1.27 -31.43 8.24
N PRO A 111 -1.58 -32.36 7.32
CA PRO A 111 -2.52 -33.43 7.62
C PRO A 111 -1.94 -34.40 8.64
N THR A 112 -2.82 -34.96 9.49
CA THR A 112 -2.45 -35.98 10.48
C THR A 112 -3.37 -37.18 10.38
N GLU A 113 -3.19 -38.19 11.24
CA GLU A 113 -4.07 -39.37 11.27
C GLU A 113 -5.48 -39.06 11.80
N ASN A 114 -5.67 -37.96 12.53
CA ASN A 114 -6.98 -37.57 13.04
C ASN A 114 -7.72 -36.62 12.08
N GLU A 115 -9.05 -36.56 12.25
CA GLU A 115 -9.96 -35.72 11.45
C GLU A 115 -9.62 -34.22 11.50
N TRP A 116 -8.98 -33.78 12.59
CA TRP A 116 -8.75 -32.37 12.90
C TRP A 116 -7.34 -31.89 12.55
N ASN A 117 -6.50 -32.73 11.93
CA ASN A 117 -5.12 -32.39 11.58
C ASN A 117 -4.25 -31.92 12.76
N SER A 118 -4.51 -32.46 13.95
CA SER A 118 -3.78 -32.14 15.19
C SER A 118 -2.87 -33.30 15.62
N THR A 119 -1.73 -32.97 16.23
CA THR A 119 -0.86 -33.96 16.87
C THR A 119 -0.94 -33.81 18.39
N HIS A 120 -1.35 -34.88 19.07
CA HIS A 120 -1.36 -34.94 20.53
C HIS A 120 0.02 -35.31 21.10
N SER A 121 0.41 -34.72 22.21
CA SER A 121 1.63 -35.07 22.95
C SER A 121 1.48 -34.77 24.43
N PHE A 122 2.26 -35.45 25.25
CA PHE A 122 2.42 -35.12 26.67
C PHE A 122 3.73 -34.38 26.90
N VAL A 123 3.67 -33.31 27.68
CA VAL A 123 4.84 -32.60 28.20
C VAL A 123 5.01 -33.01 29.65
N GLU A 124 6.11 -33.69 29.92
CA GLU A 124 6.51 -34.10 31.27
C GLU A 124 7.20 -32.95 31.99
N TYR A 125 6.84 -32.73 33.25
CA TYR A 125 7.51 -31.79 34.14
C TYR A 125 7.62 -32.35 35.55
N THR A 126 8.62 -31.89 36.30
CA THR A 126 8.84 -32.34 37.68
C THR A 126 8.48 -31.25 38.66
N LEU A 127 7.63 -31.57 39.62
CA LEU A 127 7.32 -30.69 40.74
C LEU A 127 8.21 -31.04 41.94
N PRO A 128 8.85 -30.05 42.60
CA PRO A 128 9.61 -30.27 43.82
C PRO A 128 8.75 -30.91 44.92
N LEU A 129 9.27 -31.94 45.59
CA LEU A 129 8.55 -32.61 46.69
C LEU A 129 8.22 -31.66 47.86
N GLU A 130 9.00 -30.58 48.01
CA GLU A 130 8.82 -29.56 49.05
C GLU A 130 7.60 -28.67 48.85
N GLU A 131 7.09 -28.54 47.63
CA GLU A 131 5.90 -27.72 47.34
C GLU A 131 4.63 -28.33 47.94
N GLY A 132 4.65 -29.63 48.26
CA GLY A 132 3.50 -30.35 48.81
C GLY A 132 2.36 -30.49 47.79
N GLY A 133 1.48 -31.47 47.99
CA GLY A 133 0.37 -31.73 47.06
C GLY A 133 0.66 -32.83 46.04
N ALA A 134 0.26 -32.60 44.78
CA ALA A 134 0.33 -33.60 43.73
C ALA A 134 1.74 -33.57 43.09
N ALA A 135 2.65 -34.39 43.60
CA ALA A 135 4.03 -34.52 43.12
C ALA A 135 4.36 -35.99 42.79
N PRO A 136 5.46 -36.30 42.05
CA PRO A 136 6.35 -35.39 41.33
C PRO A 136 6.24 -35.47 39.78
N ASN A 137 5.43 -36.39 39.25
CA ASN A 137 5.43 -36.75 37.83
C ASN A 137 4.34 -36.00 37.06
N GLY A 138 4.55 -34.71 36.81
CA GLY A 138 3.60 -33.86 36.10
C GLY A 138 3.51 -34.19 34.62
N LEU A 139 2.28 -34.22 34.11
CA LEU A 139 1.93 -34.48 32.72
C LEU A 139 0.94 -33.40 32.26
N ILE A 140 1.36 -32.60 31.27
CA ILE A 140 0.52 -31.65 30.57
C ILE A 140 0.16 -32.20 29.20
N SER A 141 -1.14 -32.22 28.90
CA SER A 141 -1.68 -32.58 27.60
C SER A 141 -1.62 -31.39 26.64
N LEU A 142 -1.10 -31.62 25.44
CA LEU A 142 -0.90 -30.64 24.38
C LEU A 142 -1.41 -31.20 23.05
N ALA A 143 -2.12 -30.39 22.27
CA ALA A 143 -2.42 -30.66 20.86
C ALA A 143 -1.87 -29.54 19.97
N VAL A 144 -1.25 -29.90 18.84
CA VAL A 144 -0.60 -28.94 17.95
C VAL A 144 -1.08 -29.09 16.50
N TRP A 145 -1.41 -27.96 15.88
CA TRP A 145 -1.68 -27.80 14.46
C TRP A 145 -0.50 -27.08 13.82
N ARG A 146 -0.01 -27.61 12.70
CA ARG A 146 1.22 -27.11 12.06
C ARG A 146 0.97 -26.79 10.59
N PRO A 147 1.60 -25.73 10.04
CA PRO A 147 1.63 -25.53 8.60
C PRO A 147 2.60 -26.50 7.92
N ILE A 148 2.35 -26.81 6.66
CA ILE A 148 3.28 -27.53 5.79
C ILE A 148 4.44 -26.59 5.44
N VAL A 149 5.63 -26.87 5.97
CA VAL A 149 6.85 -26.07 5.72
C VAL A 149 8.01 -26.98 5.31
N PRO A 150 9.05 -26.45 4.63
CA PRO A 150 10.25 -27.22 4.33
C PRO A 150 10.88 -27.81 5.59
N GLU A 151 11.49 -28.99 5.45
CA GLU A 151 12.14 -29.68 6.55
C GLU A 151 13.21 -28.81 7.24
N GLY A 152 13.23 -28.84 8.57
CA GLY A 152 14.15 -28.02 9.39
C GLY A 152 13.71 -26.57 9.61
N THR A 153 12.60 -26.12 9.01
CA THR A 153 12.05 -24.77 9.24
C THR A 153 11.49 -24.65 10.65
N LEU A 154 11.93 -23.62 11.38
CA LEU A 154 11.36 -23.27 12.68
C LEU A 154 10.08 -22.45 12.46
N VAL A 155 8.99 -22.88 13.12
CA VAL A 155 7.67 -22.26 13.01
C VAL A 155 7.30 -21.64 14.35
N PRO A 156 6.91 -20.35 14.41
CA PRO A 156 6.41 -19.75 15.64
C PRO A 156 5.08 -20.40 16.06
N VAL A 157 4.92 -20.64 17.36
CA VAL A 157 3.72 -21.28 17.92
C VAL A 157 2.91 -20.26 18.71
N ILE A 158 1.62 -20.15 18.40
CA ILE A 158 0.64 -19.45 19.24
C ILE A 158 -0.01 -20.50 20.13
N ALA A 159 0.04 -20.30 21.45
CA ALA A 159 -0.48 -21.24 22.42
C ALA A 159 -1.70 -20.68 23.16
N GLU A 160 -2.75 -21.47 23.23
CA GLU A 160 -3.90 -21.28 24.10
C GLU A 160 -3.81 -22.27 25.27
N SER A 161 -3.68 -21.75 26.49
CA SER A 161 -3.73 -22.54 27.72
C SER A 161 -5.04 -22.30 28.44
N GLY A 162 -5.79 -23.37 28.73
CA GLY A 162 -7.08 -23.24 29.39
C GLY A 162 -7.50 -24.52 30.11
N PRO A 163 -8.47 -24.42 31.04
CA PRO A 163 -9.01 -25.57 31.75
C PRO A 163 -10.16 -26.26 31.01
N TYR A 164 -10.66 -25.67 29.93
CA TYR A 164 -11.90 -26.07 29.26
C TYR A 164 -11.67 -26.96 28.04
N PHE A 165 -10.75 -27.92 28.16
CA PHE A 165 -10.55 -28.98 27.16
C PHE A 165 -10.89 -30.31 27.81
N GLN A 166 -11.89 -31.02 27.27
CA GLN A 166 -12.44 -32.25 27.84
C GLN A 166 -12.94 -32.07 29.30
N GLU A 167 -13.44 -30.87 29.61
CA GLU A 167 -14.03 -30.53 30.90
C GLU A 167 -15.47 -31.04 30.99
N ALA A 168 -15.71 -31.94 31.94
CA ALA A 168 -16.98 -32.65 32.09
C ALA A 168 -18.14 -31.74 32.55
N SER A 169 -17.85 -30.69 33.31
CA SER A 169 -18.90 -29.79 33.84
C SER A 169 -19.57 -28.93 32.77
N VAL A 170 -18.88 -28.69 31.65
CA VAL A 170 -19.37 -27.87 30.52
C VAL A 170 -19.33 -28.62 29.18
N GLU A 171 -19.13 -29.95 29.22
CA GLU A 171 -19.16 -30.87 28.07
C GLU A 171 -18.30 -30.41 26.87
N THR A 172 -17.08 -29.97 27.15
CA THR A 172 -16.17 -29.50 26.09
C THR A 172 -15.52 -30.66 25.33
N PRO A 173 -15.20 -30.49 24.03
CA PRO A 173 -14.50 -31.50 23.24
C PRO A 173 -13.11 -31.84 23.77
N SER A 174 -12.52 -32.92 23.26
CA SER A 174 -11.12 -33.27 23.58
C SER A 174 -10.14 -32.24 23.03
N ILE A 175 -8.93 -32.21 23.60
CA ILE A 175 -7.91 -31.20 23.25
C ILE A 175 -7.46 -31.27 21.78
N GLU A 176 -7.62 -32.43 21.13
CA GLU A 176 -7.29 -32.66 19.73
C GLU A 176 -8.30 -32.01 18.76
N VAL A 177 -9.47 -31.60 19.27
CA VAL A 177 -10.51 -30.87 18.53
C VAL A 177 -10.26 -29.37 18.72
N PRO A 178 -10.28 -28.56 17.64
CA PRO A 178 -10.11 -27.13 17.78
C PRO A 178 -11.27 -26.50 18.55
N GLY A 179 -10.98 -25.55 19.42
CA GLY A 179 -11.99 -24.72 20.06
C GLY A 179 -12.83 -24.01 18.99
N SER A 180 -14.16 -24.10 19.10
CA SER A 180 -15.10 -23.68 18.05
C SER A 180 -14.99 -22.21 17.64
N TRP A 181 -14.46 -21.35 18.50
CA TRP A 181 -14.25 -19.93 18.20
C TRP A 181 -12.78 -19.57 18.04
N LEU A 182 -12.00 -19.64 19.14
CA LEU A 182 -10.62 -19.16 19.14
C LEU A 182 -9.68 -20.10 18.37
N GLY A 183 -9.75 -21.40 18.65
CA GLY A 183 -8.89 -22.40 18.02
C GLY A 183 -9.10 -22.48 16.51
N GLN A 184 -10.36 -22.56 16.08
CA GLN A 184 -10.72 -22.59 14.66
C GLN A 184 -10.29 -21.31 13.94
N MET A 185 -10.46 -20.13 14.56
CA MET A 185 -9.99 -18.87 13.98
C MET A 185 -8.46 -18.87 13.74
N PHE A 186 -7.66 -19.34 14.70
CA PHE A 186 -6.21 -19.42 14.50
C PHE A 186 -5.83 -20.38 13.37
N ILE A 187 -6.47 -21.54 13.31
CA ILE A 187 -6.21 -22.55 12.27
C ILE A 187 -6.60 -22.04 10.89
N ASP A 188 -7.74 -21.37 10.76
CA ASP A 188 -8.23 -20.95 9.45
C ASP A 188 -7.57 -19.65 8.97
N GLN A 189 -7.27 -18.73 9.90
CA GLN A 189 -6.92 -17.35 9.55
C GLN A 189 -5.46 -17.00 9.80
N ILE A 190 -4.78 -17.70 10.70
CA ILE A 190 -3.41 -17.33 11.13
C ILE A 190 -2.38 -18.39 10.74
N LEU A 191 -2.71 -19.68 10.84
CA LEU A 191 -1.84 -20.78 10.43
C LEU A 191 -1.38 -20.67 8.97
N PRO A 192 -2.23 -20.28 8.00
CA PRO A 192 -1.80 -20.11 6.61
C PRO A 192 -0.68 -19.07 6.44
N HIS A 193 -0.50 -18.16 7.39
CA HIS A 193 0.57 -17.16 7.39
C HIS A 193 1.87 -17.66 8.05
N GLY A 194 1.99 -18.95 8.34
CA GLY A 194 3.21 -19.57 8.83
C GLY A 194 3.33 -19.62 10.35
N TYR A 195 2.21 -19.69 11.06
CA TYR A 195 2.16 -19.94 12.50
C TYR A 195 1.65 -21.35 12.77
N ALA A 196 2.17 -22.01 13.78
CA ALA A 196 1.55 -23.18 14.37
C ALA A 196 0.61 -22.74 15.50
N PHE A 197 -0.40 -23.54 15.77
CA PHE A 197 -1.32 -23.31 16.88
C PHE A 197 -1.26 -24.48 17.86
N ALA A 198 -1.33 -24.20 19.15
CA ALA A 198 -1.24 -25.18 20.22
C ALA A 198 -2.34 -24.98 21.26
N GLN A 199 -3.07 -26.04 21.61
CA GLN A 199 -3.99 -26.06 22.74
C GLN A 199 -3.35 -26.82 23.89
N ILE A 200 -3.36 -26.23 25.08
CA ILE A 200 -2.73 -26.74 26.30
C ILE A 200 -3.78 -26.84 27.40
N SER A 201 -3.96 -28.06 27.91
CA SER A 201 -4.83 -28.31 29.06
C SER A 201 -4.00 -28.17 30.33
N VAL A 202 -4.38 -27.25 31.20
CA VAL A 202 -3.67 -26.99 32.47
C VAL A 202 -3.77 -28.19 33.43
N SER A 203 -2.96 -28.21 34.47
CA SER A 203 -2.97 -29.26 35.50
C SER A 203 -4.37 -29.52 36.05
N GLY A 204 -4.72 -30.79 36.23
CA GLY A 204 -6.02 -31.23 36.72
C GLY A 204 -7.18 -31.10 35.75
N THR A 205 -6.92 -30.79 34.48
CA THR A 205 -7.96 -30.68 33.44
C THR A 205 -7.68 -31.63 32.28
N GLY A 206 -8.73 -31.96 31.52
CA GLY A 206 -8.67 -32.85 30.37
C GLY A 206 -7.88 -34.14 30.59
N ARG A 207 -6.78 -34.32 29.84
CA ARG A 207 -5.87 -35.46 29.97
C ARG A 207 -4.61 -35.14 30.77
N SER A 208 -4.48 -33.92 31.28
CA SER A 208 -3.39 -33.51 32.18
C SER A 208 -3.63 -34.08 33.57
N ASN A 209 -2.55 -34.37 34.29
CA ASN A 209 -2.65 -34.88 35.65
C ASN A 209 -2.49 -33.78 36.71
N HIS A 210 -2.39 -34.19 37.98
CA HIS A 210 -2.32 -33.32 39.16
C HIS A 210 -3.62 -32.56 39.46
N CYS A 211 -3.60 -31.76 40.53
CA CYS A 211 -4.75 -30.96 40.94
C CYS A 211 -4.76 -29.64 40.16
N MET A 212 -5.98 -29.17 39.86
CA MET A 212 -6.20 -27.81 39.42
C MET A 212 -6.18 -26.90 40.65
N ASP A 213 -5.35 -25.86 40.63
CA ASP A 213 -5.35 -24.82 41.67
C ASP A 213 -6.42 -23.77 41.30
N LEU A 214 -7.55 -23.81 42.01
CA LEU A 214 -8.76 -22.99 41.76
C LEU A 214 -8.88 -21.82 42.73
#